data_AF-A0A7G9G6L2-F1
#
_entry.id   AF-A0A7G9G6L2-F1
#
_cell.length_a   1.000
_cell.length_b   1.000
_cell.length_c   1.000
_cell.angle_alpha   90.00
_cell.angle_beta   90.00
_cell.angle_gamma   90.00
#
_symmetry.space_group_name_H-M   'P 1'
#
loop_
_entity.id
_entity.type
_entity.pdbx_description
1 polymer ?
#
loop_
_entity_poly.entity_id
_entity_poly.type
_entity_poly.pdbx_seq_one_letter_code
_entity_poly.pdbx_strand_id
1 'polypeptide(L)'
;MRTECGIIQDLLPLYADGVCSPESKAAVEQHLEECRECRETYQRAFGTVPDIPVLETDAVEEGKEFRHGLRKVRRRWIYSLIAALLAVPLVLMSIAQINGEGICFSNLSQIMCGQHFLSLLKKGAYGKAFDMLDSESKWEDLTDYVKYRGEGVSTEAYQAIEIDGETWMFSLAEAAKYFNEIPDVLEGEEALDFWETICQHTQSNNTQYIIPAEAYDKLKAKERLGDGFFDGEEGQEIQRPARVRNLKGDSYCIGTMFDAGQDSYTNERDLEPYYGQFACVPKWIWEKMAEREQQDKEAFEERAEEYSSIGYEEWREKSREQFIAGMEAWEEEYGRITGIRFHSAYYNGGGDSASGSRPGVWQLDFSLRFSEEESGGEGITLAVRKGKIRLNGGYCRSDDSTVSQFLSALAEADFYTLPYAEE
;
A
#
# COMPACT_ATOMS: atom_id res chain seq x y z
N MET A 1 -29.88 65.37 -0.50
CA MET A 1 -28.72 64.46 -0.51
C MET A 1 -29.10 63.10 0.06
N ARG A 2 -29.77 62.23 -0.71
CA ARG A 2 -30.12 60.87 -0.25
C ARG A 2 -28.99 59.86 -0.46
N THR A 3 -28.20 60.05 -1.52
CA THR A 3 -27.09 59.16 -1.91
C THR A 3 -25.92 59.21 -0.93
N GLU A 4 -25.59 60.39 -0.40
CA GLU A 4 -24.52 60.52 0.60
C GLU A 4 -24.92 59.92 1.97
N CYS A 5 -26.20 60.06 2.37
CA CYS A 5 -26.68 59.46 3.61
C CYS A 5 -26.59 57.92 3.61
N GLY A 6 -26.88 57.28 2.47
CA GLY A 6 -26.77 55.82 2.36
C GLY A 6 -25.34 55.32 2.58
N ILE A 7 -24.37 55.98 1.94
CA ILE A 7 -22.94 55.67 2.12
C ILE A 7 -22.53 55.87 3.58
N ILE A 8 -22.94 56.98 4.20
CA ILE A 8 -22.59 57.26 5.60
C ILE A 8 -23.23 56.25 6.55
N GLN A 9 -24.48 55.86 6.33
CA GLN A 9 -25.18 54.83 7.12
C GLN A 9 -24.50 53.47 7.06
N ASP A 10 -24.05 53.05 5.86
CA ASP A 10 -23.28 51.81 5.68
C ASP A 10 -21.92 51.86 6.39
N LEU A 11 -21.34 53.05 6.54
CA LEU A 11 -20.08 53.26 7.24
C LEU A 11 -20.23 53.41 8.75
N LEU A 12 -21.44 53.64 9.29
CA LEU A 12 -21.66 53.83 10.74
C LEU A 12 -21.18 52.65 11.61
N PRO A 13 -21.41 51.37 11.25
CA PRO A 13 -20.88 50.24 12.02
C PRO A 13 -19.35 50.23 12.04
N LEU A 14 -18.71 50.46 10.88
CA LEU A 14 -17.26 50.50 10.75
C LEU A 14 -16.63 51.71 11.48
N TYR A 15 -17.36 52.83 11.50
CA TYR A 15 -17.00 54.03 12.23
C TYR A 15 -17.11 53.80 13.74
N ALA A 16 -18.18 53.16 14.22
CA ALA A 16 -18.35 52.77 15.63
C ALA A 16 -17.27 51.78 16.08
N ASP A 17 -16.88 50.85 15.21
CA ASP A 17 -15.81 49.87 15.45
C ASP A 17 -14.40 50.46 15.36
N GLY A 18 -14.27 51.73 14.92
CA GLY A 18 -13.00 52.45 14.85
C GLY A 18 -12.01 51.92 13.81
N VAL A 19 -12.52 51.27 12.75
CA VAL A 19 -11.71 50.62 11.70
C VAL A 19 -11.70 51.39 10.37
N CYS A 20 -12.40 52.52 10.29
CA CYS A 20 -12.36 53.42 9.13
C CYS A 20 -10.96 54.01 8.91
N SER A 21 -10.59 54.25 7.64
CA SER A 21 -9.42 55.07 7.31
C SER A 21 -9.63 56.52 7.81
N PRO A 22 -8.55 57.30 8.01
CA PRO A 22 -8.68 58.70 8.45
C PRO A 22 -9.59 59.54 7.55
N GLU A 23 -9.53 59.30 6.24
CA GLU A 23 -10.35 59.99 5.23
C GLU A 23 -11.83 59.64 5.36
N SER A 24 -12.16 58.35 5.49
CA SER A 24 -13.53 57.90 5.68
C SER A 24 -14.10 58.31 7.05
N LYS A 25 -13.25 58.36 8.08
CA LYS A 25 -13.65 58.82 9.42
C LYS A 25 -14.04 60.30 9.40
N ALA A 26 -13.22 61.15 8.78
CA ALA A 26 -13.50 62.58 8.65
C ALA A 26 -14.79 62.84 7.86
N ALA A 27 -15.03 62.06 6.79
CA ALA A 27 -16.27 62.16 6.01
C ALA A 27 -17.53 61.80 6.83
N VAL A 28 -17.45 60.78 7.70
CA VAL A 28 -18.55 60.40 8.60
C VAL A 28 -18.77 61.45 9.68
N GLU A 29 -17.71 61.95 10.31
CA GLU A 29 -17.78 63.01 11.34
C GLU A 29 -18.43 64.29 10.79
N GLN A 30 -17.94 64.78 9.65
CA GLN A 30 -18.49 65.97 8.98
C GLN A 30 -19.97 65.78 8.63
N HIS A 31 -20.36 64.60 8.14
CA HIS A 31 -21.76 64.36 7.79
C HIS A 31 -22.69 64.23 9.01
N LEU A 32 -22.20 63.69 10.13
CA LEU A 32 -22.98 63.60 11.37
C LEU A 32 -23.22 64.99 12.01
N GLU A 33 -22.34 65.96 11.76
CA GLU A 33 -22.52 67.37 12.16
C GLU A 33 -23.64 68.08 11.39
N GLU A 34 -23.84 67.72 10.12
CA GLU A 34 -24.78 68.40 9.23
C GLU A 34 -26.12 67.65 9.05
N CYS A 35 -26.12 66.32 9.21
CA CYS A 35 -27.29 65.48 8.96
C CYS A 35 -27.91 64.91 10.24
N ARG A 36 -29.08 65.44 10.61
CA ARG A 36 -29.87 64.99 11.77
C ARG A 36 -30.34 63.54 11.66
N GLU A 37 -30.71 63.08 10.47
CA GLU A 37 -31.23 61.72 10.26
C GLU A 37 -30.16 60.65 10.48
N CYS A 38 -28.95 60.86 9.95
CA CYS A 38 -27.80 59.99 10.19
C CYS A 38 -27.36 60.03 11.66
N ARG A 39 -27.43 61.21 12.31
CA ARG A 39 -27.14 61.36 13.74
C ARG A 39 -28.10 60.57 14.62
N GLU A 40 -29.40 60.66 14.38
CA GLU A 40 -30.41 59.90 15.12
C GLU A 40 -30.28 58.39 14.86
N THR A 41 -29.92 57.99 13.64
CA THR A 41 -29.66 56.58 13.28
C THR A 41 -28.47 56.03 14.04
N TYR A 42 -27.37 56.78 14.09
CA TYR A 42 -26.19 56.43 14.87
C TYR A 42 -26.54 56.33 16.37
N GLN A 43 -27.29 57.30 16.91
CA GLN A 43 -27.68 57.31 18.31
C GLN A 43 -28.56 56.13 18.72
N ARG A 44 -29.53 55.75 17.87
CA ARG A 44 -30.41 54.60 18.09
C ARG A 44 -29.67 53.27 18.04
N ALA A 45 -28.71 53.13 17.13
CA ALA A 45 -28.03 51.86 16.90
C ALA A 45 -26.77 51.66 17.77
N PHE A 46 -26.07 52.74 18.14
CA PHE A 46 -24.73 52.66 18.73
C PHE A 46 -24.54 53.54 20.00
N GLY A 47 -25.56 54.27 20.46
CA GLY A 47 -25.50 55.11 21.67
C GLY A 47 -25.20 56.61 21.39
N THR A 48 -25.19 57.45 22.43
CA THR A 48 -25.12 58.91 22.27
C THR A 48 -23.83 59.41 21.62
N VAL A 49 -23.95 60.37 20.70
CA VAL A 49 -22.83 61.13 20.12
C VAL A 49 -22.09 61.85 21.25
N PRO A 50 -20.74 61.81 21.32
CA PRO A 50 -20.03 62.61 22.30
C PRO A 50 -20.29 64.09 22.01
N ASP A 51 -20.91 64.78 22.95
CA ASP A 51 -20.82 66.25 23.00
C ASP A 51 -19.34 66.61 23.16
N ILE A 52 -18.85 67.47 22.27
CA ILE A 52 -17.50 68.03 22.40
C ILE A 52 -17.58 69.13 23.45
N PRO A 53 -16.93 68.94 24.62
CA PRO A 53 -16.01 69.97 25.09
C PRO A 53 -14.69 69.40 25.65
N VAL A 54 -13.60 69.98 25.15
CA VAL A 54 -12.30 70.28 25.77
C VAL A 54 -11.75 69.31 26.83
N LEU A 55 -10.67 68.62 26.43
CA LEU A 55 -9.49 68.19 27.20
C LEU A 55 -9.71 67.77 28.66
N GLU A 56 -9.81 66.46 28.90
CA GLU A 56 -9.02 65.79 29.94
C GLU A 56 -8.52 64.43 29.41
N THR A 57 -7.19 64.36 29.24
CA THR A 57 -6.42 63.14 29.09
C THR A 57 -6.53 62.36 30.39
N ASP A 58 -7.14 61.16 30.38
CA ASP A 58 -6.81 60.04 31.29
C ASP A 58 -7.66 58.77 31.05
N ALA A 59 -8.78 58.84 30.31
CA ALA A 59 -9.61 57.64 30.02
C ALA A 59 -9.24 56.89 28.72
N VAL A 60 -8.23 57.34 27.96
CA VAL A 60 -7.83 56.75 26.67
C VAL A 60 -6.77 55.65 26.81
N GLU A 61 -6.13 55.53 27.98
CA GLU A 61 -5.09 54.52 28.24
C GLU A 61 -5.69 53.13 28.49
N GLU A 62 -6.72 53.00 29.35
CA GLU A 62 -7.30 51.70 29.72
C GLU A 62 -7.95 50.95 28.52
N GLY A 63 -8.62 51.67 27.62
CA GLY A 63 -9.21 51.08 26.41
C GLY A 63 -8.18 50.72 25.32
N LYS A 64 -7.01 51.35 25.31
CA LYS A 64 -5.90 50.98 24.40
C LYS A 64 -5.16 49.74 24.92
N GLU A 65 -4.96 49.62 26.23
CA GLU A 65 -4.39 48.41 26.84
C GLU A 65 -5.30 47.19 26.66
N PHE A 66 -6.61 47.34 26.85
CA PHE A 66 -7.58 46.26 26.68
C PHE A 66 -7.66 45.78 25.21
N ARG A 67 -7.66 46.70 24.24
CA ARG A 67 -7.62 46.36 22.79
C ARG A 67 -6.28 45.79 22.35
N HIS A 68 -5.16 46.24 22.94
CA HIS A 68 -3.83 45.68 22.66
C HIS A 68 -3.66 44.28 23.27
N GLY A 69 -4.25 44.03 24.44
CA GLY A 69 -4.38 42.72 25.09
C GLY A 69 -5.21 41.75 24.25
N LEU A 70 -6.39 42.15 23.79
CA LEU A 70 -7.24 41.34 22.90
C LEU A 70 -6.58 41.05 21.55
N ARG A 71 -5.83 41.99 20.95
CA ARG A 71 -5.02 41.74 19.73
C ARG A 71 -3.85 40.78 19.98
N LYS A 72 -3.22 40.81 21.15
CA LYS A 72 -2.16 39.85 21.53
C LYS A 72 -2.75 38.46 21.77
N VAL A 73 -3.89 38.37 22.44
CA VAL A 73 -4.62 37.12 22.68
C VAL A 73 -5.09 36.54 21.35
N ARG A 74 -5.80 37.31 20.50
CA ARG A 74 -6.25 36.87 19.17
C ARG A 74 -5.10 36.41 18.27
N ARG A 75 -3.94 37.09 18.30
CA ARG A 75 -2.74 36.61 17.58
C ARG A 75 -2.20 35.29 18.13
N ARG A 76 -2.17 35.09 19.45
CA ARG A 76 -1.80 33.79 20.05
C ARG A 76 -2.77 32.68 19.66
N TRP A 77 -4.07 32.93 19.63
CA TRP A 77 -5.06 31.97 19.14
C TRP A 77 -4.88 31.64 17.65
N ILE A 78 -4.61 32.66 16.82
CA ILE A 78 -4.32 32.46 15.38
C ILE A 78 -3.04 31.64 15.20
N TYR A 79 -1.96 31.96 15.92
CA TYR A 79 -0.72 31.17 15.86
C TYR A 79 -0.95 29.74 16.38
N SER A 80 -1.74 29.56 17.43
CA SER A 80 -2.10 28.23 17.92
C SER A 80 -2.95 27.45 16.91
N LEU A 81 -3.85 28.12 16.18
CA LEU A 81 -4.68 27.51 15.15
C LEU A 81 -3.85 27.13 13.92
N ILE A 82 -2.94 28.00 13.48
CA ILE A 82 -1.98 27.70 12.40
C ILE A 82 -1.05 26.57 12.83
N ALA A 83 -0.54 26.61 14.06
CA ALA A 83 0.30 25.54 14.60
C ALA A 83 -0.45 24.21 14.64
N ALA A 84 -1.72 24.20 15.07
CA ALA A 84 -2.55 23.00 15.04
C ALA A 84 -2.83 22.51 13.60
N LEU A 85 -3.14 23.43 12.68
CA LEU A 85 -3.37 23.12 11.26
C LEU A 85 -2.15 22.47 10.60
N LEU A 86 -0.94 22.85 11.00
CA LEU A 86 0.30 22.26 10.50
C LEU A 86 0.68 20.99 11.28
N ALA A 87 0.55 20.99 12.60
CA ALA A 87 0.98 19.88 13.45
C ALA A 87 0.10 18.64 13.30
N VAL A 88 -1.22 18.80 13.15
CA VAL A 88 -2.15 17.65 13.06
C VAL A 88 -1.85 16.79 11.82
N PRO A 89 -1.77 17.32 10.58
CA PRO A 89 -1.37 16.54 9.42
C PRO A 89 0.01 15.90 9.57
N LEU A 90 0.97 16.60 10.16
CA LEU A 90 2.31 16.06 10.39
C LEU A 90 2.28 14.83 11.32
N VAL A 91 1.51 14.88 12.40
CA VAL A 91 1.34 13.75 13.33
C VAL A 91 0.61 12.60 12.64
N LEU A 92 -0.47 12.86 11.90
CA LEU A 92 -1.21 11.83 11.16
C LEU A 92 -0.33 11.15 10.09
N MET A 93 0.42 11.93 9.32
CA MET A 93 1.37 11.39 8.33
C MET A 93 2.52 10.61 8.97
N SER A 94 2.93 10.98 10.19
CA SER A 94 3.94 10.23 10.95
C SER A 94 3.39 8.88 11.43
N ILE A 95 2.16 8.84 11.93
CA ILE A 95 1.48 7.59 12.31
C ILE A 95 1.30 6.68 11.08
N ALA A 96 0.83 7.24 9.97
CA ALA A 96 0.71 6.54 8.69
C ALA A 96 2.04 5.94 8.20
N GLN A 97 3.14 6.69 8.36
CA GLN A 97 4.48 6.23 8.01
C GLN A 97 4.95 5.04 8.85
N ILE A 98 4.62 5.03 10.15
CA ILE A 98 5.02 3.95 11.08
C ILE A 98 4.17 2.71 10.85
N ASN A 99 2.86 2.88 10.66
CA ASN A 99 1.94 1.78 10.44
C ASN A 99 2.07 1.16 9.04
N GLY A 100 2.71 1.85 8.10
CA GLY A 100 2.79 1.41 6.72
C GLY A 100 1.46 1.51 5.98
N GLU A 101 0.55 2.39 6.41
CA GLU A 101 -0.78 2.53 5.81
C GLU A 101 -1.21 3.99 5.71
N GLY A 102 -1.90 4.34 4.62
CA GLY A 102 -2.44 5.67 4.36
C GLY A 102 -1.43 6.65 3.73
N ILE A 103 -1.80 7.93 3.74
CA ILE A 103 -0.99 9.02 3.15
C ILE A 103 0.10 9.42 4.14
N CYS A 104 1.36 9.36 3.71
CA CYS A 104 2.51 9.67 4.54
C CYS A 104 3.58 10.46 3.75
N PHE A 105 4.68 10.80 4.41
CA PHE A 105 5.72 11.64 3.80
C PHE A 105 6.41 10.97 2.62
N SER A 106 6.63 9.65 2.68
CA SER A 106 7.37 8.92 1.66
C SER A 106 6.54 8.57 0.43
N ASN A 107 5.21 8.52 0.53
CA ASN A 107 4.33 8.12 -0.57
C ASN A 107 3.53 9.27 -1.21
N LEU A 108 3.55 10.48 -0.64
CA LEU A 108 2.76 11.59 -1.19
C LEU A 108 3.11 11.91 -2.65
N SER A 109 4.40 11.96 -2.99
CA SER A 109 4.86 12.17 -4.37
C SER A 109 4.52 11.00 -5.29
N GLN A 110 4.50 9.78 -4.75
CA GLN A 110 4.11 8.56 -5.47
C GLN A 110 2.62 8.58 -5.81
N ILE A 111 1.76 8.97 -4.85
CA ILE A 111 0.32 9.18 -5.06
C ILE A 111 0.10 10.23 -6.15
N MET A 112 0.79 11.36 -6.10
CA MET A 112 0.68 12.39 -7.13
C MET A 112 1.12 11.89 -8.52
N CYS A 113 2.17 11.07 -8.58
CA CYS A 113 2.62 10.43 -9.82
C CYS A 113 1.54 9.48 -10.38
N GLY A 114 0.98 8.60 -9.56
CA GLY A 114 -0.12 7.70 -9.95
C GLY A 114 -1.36 8.46 -10.41
N GLN A 115 -1.75 9.51 -9.70
CA GLN A 115 -2.84 10.40 -10.12
C GLN A 115 -2.57 11.06 -11.47
N HIS A 116 -1.34 11.50 -11.72
CA HIS A 116 -0.97 12.12 -12.98
C HIS A 116 -1.07 11.14 -14.15
N PHE A 117 -0.57 9.92 -13.97
CA PHE A 117 -0.67 8.84 -14.96
C PHE A 117 -2.12 8.50 -15.32
N LEU A 118 -2.97 8.27 -14.31
CA LEU A 118 -4.38 7.99 -14.54
C LEU A 118 -5.09 9.19 -15.18
N SER A 119 -4.68 10.42 -14.85
CA SER A 119 -5.18 11.63 -15.52
C SER A 119 -4.82 11.67 -17.01
N LEU A 120 -3.65 11.17 -17.41
CA LEU A 120 -3.26 11.06 -18.81
C LEU A 120 -4.10 10.01 -19.55
N LEU A 121 -4.30 8.84 -18.95
CA LEU A 121 -5.19 7.80 -19.50
C LEU A 121 -6.62 8.33 -19.69
N LYS A 122 -7.17 9.00 -18.66
CA LYS A 122 -8.47 9.67 -18.72
C LYS A 122 -8.59 10.70 -19.86
N LYS A 123 -7.49 11.37 -20.22
CA LYS A 123 -7.46 12.37 -21.29
C LYS A 123 -7.22 11.77 -22.68
N GLY A 124 -7.00 10.46 -22.79
CA GLY A 124 -6.58 9.80 -24.03
C GLY A 124 -5.13 10.14 -24.41
N ALA A 125 -4.31 10.60 -23.46
CA ALA A 125 -2.91 10.96 -23.72
C ALA A 125 -1.99 9.74 -23.52
N TYR A 126 -2.28 8.64 -24.22
CA TYR A 126 -1.68 7.32 -23.98
C TYR A 126 -0.17 7.30 -24.16
N GLY A 127 0.37 7.95 -25.19
CA GLY A 127 1.82 8.01 -25.38
C GLY A 127 2.56 8.68 -24.21
N LYS A 128 1.96 9.69 -23.56
CA LYS A 128 2.54 10.32 -22.36
C LYS A 128 2.38 9.44 -21.13
N ALA A 129 1.27 8.70 -21.04
CA ALA A 129 1.06 7.74 -19.95
C ALA A 129 2.11 6.62 -20.04
N PHE A 130 2.40 6.11 -21.24
CA PHE A 130 3.44 5.11 -21.50
C PHE A 130 4.82 5.59 -21.05
N ASP A 131 5.19 6.86 -21.32
CA ASP A 131 6.50 7.39 -20.93
C ASP A 131 6.72 7.43 -19.41
N MET A 132 5.64 7.35 -18.62
CA MET A 132 5.70 7.24 -17.15
C MET A 132 5.93 5.80 -16.67
N LEU A 133 5.72 4.78 -17.51
CA LEU A 133 5.92 3.38 -17.15
C LEU A 133 7.42 3.06 -16.98
N ASP A 134 7.70 2.11 -16.09
CA ASP A 134 9.05 1.59 -15.79
C ASP A 134 9.49 0.57 -16.86
N SER A 135 9.73 1.06 -18.07
CA SER A 135 10.11 0.26 -19.25
C SER A 135 11.43 -0.49 -19.08
N GLU A 136 12.42 0.16 -18.47
CA GLU A 136 13.74 -0.43 -18.18
C GLU A 136 13.61 -1.62 -17.24
N SER A 137 12.93 -1.44 -16.10
CA SER A 137 12.80 -2.55 -15.16
C SER A 137 11.99 -3.71 -15.74
N LYS A 138 10.99 -3.44 -16.59
CA LYS A 138 10.22 -4.50 -17.27
C LYS A 138 11.08 -5.25 -18.27
N TRP A 139 11.89 -4.54 -19.06
CA TRP A 139 12.85 -5.17 -19.97
C TRP A 139 13.80 -6.10 -19.23
N GLU A 140 14.40 -5.63 -18.13
CA GLU A 140 15.24 -6.47 -17.29
C GLU A 140 14.46 -7.69 -16.75
N ASP A 141 13.19 -7.54 -16.38
CA ASP A 141 12.36 -8.67 -15.94
C ASP A 141 12.06 -9.67 -17.10
N LEU A 142 12.24 -9.28 -18.37
CA LEU A 142 12.08 -10.14 -19.56
C LEU A 142 13.40 -10.75 -20.07
N THR A 143 14.55 -10.14 -19.75
CA THR A 143 15.85 -10.56 -20.30
C THR A 143 16.84 -11.05 -19.25
N ASP A 144 16.63 -10.75 -17.96
CA ASP A 144 17.49 -11.17 -16.86
C ASP A 144 16.76 -12.23 -16.00
N TYR A 145 17.18 -13.49 -16.15
CA TYR A 145 16.58 -14.62 -15.45
C TYR A 145 16.68 -14.50 -13.92
N VAL A 146 17.80 -13.98 -13.40
CA VAL A 146 17.98 -13.83 -11.95
C VAL A 146 16.98 -12.84 -11.40
N LYS A 147 16.73 -11.76 -12.14
CA LYS A 147 15.75 -10.74 -11.77
C LYS A 147 14.29 -11.21 -11.97
N TYR A 148 14.03 -11.98 -13.03
CA TYR A 148 12.73 -12.59 -13.31
C TYR A 148 12.31 -13.56 -12.21
N ARG A 149 13.21 -14.48 -11.84
CA ARG A 149 12.99 -15.48 -10.80
C ARG A 149 12.84 -14.85 -9.42
N GLY A 150 13.57 -13.76 -9.16
CA GLY A 150 13.69 -13.15 -7.85
C GLY A 150 14.60 -13.94 -6.90
N GLU A 151 14.67 -13.50 -5.63
CA GLU A 151 15.42 -14.18 -4.55
C GLU A 151 14.63 -15.37 -3.96
N GLY A 152 13.92 -16.13 -4.81
CA GLY A 152 13.21 -17.34 -4.37
C GLY A 152 14.19 -18.44 -3.96
N VAL A 153 13.74 -19.37 -3.11
CA VAL A 153 14.55 -20.49 -2.62
C VAL A 153 15.09 -21.28 -3.81
N SER A 154 16.40 -21.17 -4.06
CA SER A 154 17.07 -22.00 -5.05
C SER A 154 17.07 -23.44 -4.57
N THR A 155 16.81 -24.40 -5.46
CA THR A 155 17.06 -25.82 -5.12
C THR A 155 18.52 -26.06 -4.72
N GLU A 156 19.44 -25.20 -5.18
CA GLU A 156 20.85 -25.16 -4.77
C GLU A 156 21.06 -24.72 -3.30
N ALA A 157 20.04 -24.16 -2.65
CA ALA A 157 20.07 -23.73 -1.25
C ALA A 157 19.62 -24.84 -0.28
N TYR A 158 19.49 -26.09 -0.73
CA TYR A 158 19.17 -27.24 0.11
C TYR A 158 20.37 -28.17 0.27
N GLN A 159 20.54 -28.73 1.47
CA GLN A 159 21.47 -29.82 1.75
C GLN A 159 20.69 -31.13 1.95
N ALA A 160 21.26 -32.22 1.44
CA ALA A 160 20.72 -33.56 1.66
C ALA A 160 21.08 -34.07 3.06
N ILE A 161 20.11 -34.68 3.74
CA ILE A 161 20.26 -35.36 5.02
C ILE A 161 19.61 -36.74 4.87
N GLU A 162 20.33 -37.80 5.21
CA GLU A 162 19.75 -39.14 5.31
C GLU A 162 19.13 -39.32 6.70
N ILE A 163 17.82 -39.52 6.77
CA ILE A 163 17.09 -39.69 8.04
C ILE A 163 16.34 -41.02 7.99
N ASP A 164 16.72 -41.96 8.86
CA ASP A 164 16.14 -43.30 8.94
C ASP A 164 16.08 -44.03 7.57
N GLY A 165 17.12 -43.85 6.74
CA GLY A 165 17.25 -44.48 5.43
C GLY A 165 16.51 -43.79 4.28
N GLU A 166 15.85 -42.66 4.53
CA GLU A 166 15.23 -41.81 3.51
C GLU A 166 16.02 -40.51 3.35
N THR A 167 16.16 -40.02 2.11
CA THR A 167 16.85 -38.74 1.87
C THR A 167 15.87 -37.56 1.96
N TRP A 168 16.20 -36.61 2.80
CA TRP A 168 15.51 -35.33 3.00
C TRP A 168 16.37 -34.19 2.50
N MET A 169 15.75 -33.15 1.98
CA MET A 169 16.39 -31.93 1.55
C MET A 169 16.00 -30.83 2.52
N PHE A 170 17.00 -30.19 3.16
CA PHE A 170 16.80 -29.13 4.12
C PHE A 170 17.43 -27.81 3.64
N SER A 171 16.65 -26.75 3.57
CA SER A 171 17.09 -25.37 3.36
C SER A 171 18.23 -24.99 4.30
N LEU A 172 19.37 -24.60 3.72
CA LEU A 172 20.55 -24.13 4.43
C LEU A 172 20.25 -22.94 5.34
N ALA A 173 19.41 -22.01 4.87
CA ALA A 173 19.07 -20.79 5.62
C ALA A 173 18.24 -21.10 6.87
N GLU A 174 17.32 -22.07 6.80
CA GLU A 174 16.54 -22.49 7.96
C GLU A 174 17.35 -23.40 8.87
N ALA A 175 18.12 -24.33 8.32
CA ALA A 175 18.95 -25.22 9.12
C ALA A 175 20.00 -24.47 9.95
N ALA A 176 20.59 -23.39 9.40
CA ALA A 176 21.54 -22.53 10.12
C ALA A 176 20.98 -21.84 11.38
N LYS A 177 19.65 -21.79 11.54
CA LYS A 177 19.01 -21.26 12.75
C LYS A 177 19.09 -22.23 13.93
N TYR A 178 19.19 -23.54 13.64
CA TYR A 178 19.08 -24.60 14.63
C TYR A 178 20.37 -25.40 14.79
N PHE A 179 21.16 -25.50 13.72
CA PHE A 179 22.34 -26.34 13.66
C PHE A 179 23.57 -25.51 13.29
N ASN A 180 24.67 -25.71 14.03
CA ASN A 180 25.97 -25.15 13.66
C ASN A 180 26.52 -25.83 12.40
N GLU A 181 26.27 -27.14 12.28
CA GLU A 181 26.58 -27.97 11.13
C GLU A 181 25.38 -28.89 10.87
N ILE A 182 24.95 -28.97 9.61
CA ILE A 182 23.83 -29.82 9.22
C ILE A 182 24.31 -31.28 9.23
N PRO A 183 23.65 -32.20 9.97
CA PRO A 183 24.02 -33.60 9.95
C PRO A 183 23.88 -34.22 8.56
N ASP A 184 24.79 -35.11 8.17
CA ASP A 184 24.68 -35.85 6.91
C ASP A 184 23.76 -37.06 7.04
N VAL A 185 23.77 -37.73 8.20
CA VAL A 185 23.00 -38.94 8.49
C VAL A 185 22.47 -38.89 9.91
N LEU A 186 21.20 -39.24 10.10
CA LEU A 186 20.50 -39.34 11.37
C LEU A 186 19.72 -40.67 11.41
N GLU A 187 19.88 -41.42 12.50
CA GLU A 187 19.19 -42.70 12.67
C GLU A 187 18.60 -42.84 14.07
N GLY A 188 17.44 -43.47 14.16
CA GLY A 188 16.84 -43.89 15.43
C GLY A 188 16.49 -42.72 16.34
N GLU A 189 17.13 -42.65 17.52
CA GLU A 189 16.82 -41.59 18.49
C GLU A 189 17.35 -40.23 18.04
N GLU A 190 18.47 -40.16 17.31
CA GLU A 190 19.01 -38.89 16.79
C GLU A 190 18.08 -38.28 15.73
N ALA A 191 17.50 -39.12 14.87
CA ALA A 191 16.46 -38.72 13.93
C ALA A 191 15.21 -38.21 14.67
N LEU A 192 14.83 -38.87 15.76
CA LEU A 192 13.68 -38.47 16.57
C LEU A 192 13.92 -37.12 17.29
N ASP A 193 15.13 -36.89 17.80
CA ASP A 193 15.56 -35.63 18.42
C ASP A 193 15.59 -34.47 17.42
N PHE A 194 16.01 -34.74 16.18
CA PHE A 194 15.92 -33.79 15.08
C PHE A 194 14.46 -33.38 14.81
N TRP A 195 13.55 -34.35 14.66
CA TRP A 195 12.14 -34.06 14.42
C TRP A 195 11.47 -33.34 15.59
N GLU A 196 11.83 -33.67 16.84
CA GLU A 196 11.37 -32.92 18.02
C GLU A 196 11.78 -31.46 17.94
N THR A 197 13.05 -31.19 17.62
CA THR A 197 13.58 -29.83 17.49
C THR A 197 12.79 -29.03 16.45
N ILE A 198 12.53 -29.62 15.27
CA ILE A 198 11.72 -28.99 14.22
C ILE A 198 10.30 -28.69 14.72
N CYS A 199 9.63 -29.66 15.34
CA CYS A 199 8.27 -29.49 15.86
C CYS A 199 8.18 -28.35 16.89
N GLN A 200 9.15 -28.25 17.80
CA GLN A 200 9.17 -27.22 18.84
C GLN A 200 9.42 -25.82 18.28
N HIS A 201 10.33 -25.67 17.32
CA HIS A 201 10.70 -24.35 16.78
C HIS A 201 9.72 -23.81 15.73
N THR A 202 8.88 -24.68 15.15
CA THR A 202 7.79 -24.24 14.28
C THR A 202 6.79 -23.33 15.03
N GLN A 203 6.77 -23.39 16.37
CA GLN A 203 5.93 -22.57 17.24
C GLN A 203 6.24 -21.06 17.18
N SER A 204 7.46 -20.65 16.79
CA SER A 204 7.88 -19.25 16.90
C SER A 204 8.17 -18.55 15.57
N ASN A 205 8.38 -19.30 14.48
CA ASN A 205 9.09 -18.78 13.29
C ASN A 205 8.28 -18.67 12.00
N ASN A 206 7.00 -19.10 11.98
CA ASN A 206 6.14 -19.09 10.79
C ASN A 206 6.70 -19.87 9.57
N THR A 207 7.73 -20.70 9.78
CA THR A 207 8.34 -21.58 8.76
C THR A 207 7.55 -22.89 8.64
N GLN A 208 7.34 -23.40 7.42
CA GLN A 208 6.60 -24.64 7.19
C GLN A 208 7.53 -25.86 7.07
N TYR A 209 7.09 -27.01 7.61
CA TYR A 209 7.84 -28.28 7.56
C TYR A 209 6.95 -29.46 7.19
N ILE A 210 7.50 -30.42 6.44
CA ILE A 210 6.93 -31.76 6.24
C ILE A 210 7.64 -32.72 7.19
N ILE A 211 6.87 -33.48 7.98
CA ILE A 211 7.39 -34.42 8.97
C ILE A 211 6.76 -35.80 8.73
N PRO A 212 7.54 -36.89 8.75
CA PRO A 212 6.99 -38.25 8.66
C PRO A 212 5.94 -38.50 9.74
N ALA A 213 4.79 -39.09 9.36
CA ALA A 213 3.75 -39.39 10.35
C ALA A 213 4.26 -40.34 11.45
N GLU A 214 5.11 -41.31 11.08
CA GLU A 214 5.71 -42.22 12.06
C GLU A 214 6.57 -41.49 13.10
N ALA A 215 7.38 -40.51 12.68
CA ALA A 215 8.21 -39.72 13.60
C ALA A 215 7.34 -38.87 14.53
N TYR A 216 6.34 -38.16 13.98
CA TYR A 216 5.42 -37.35 14.76
C TYR A 216 4.60 -38.18 15.76
N ASP A 217 4.05 -39.32 15.31
CA ASP A 217 3.25 -40.21 16.15
C ASP A 217 4.12 -40.84 17.27
N LYS A 218 5.39 -41.19 16.98
CA LYS A 218 6.36 -41.66 18.00
C LYS A 218 6.67 -40.59 19.05
N LEU A 219 6.90 -39.35 18.62
CA LEU A 219 7.13 -38.21 19.52
C LEU A 219 5.94 -37.98 20.45
N LYS A 220 4.72 -38.01 19.90
CA LYS A 220 3.48 -37.90 20.69
C LYS A 220 3.34 -39.06 21.67
N ALA A 221 3.56 -40.29 21.23
CA ALA A 221 3.47 -41.47 22.09
C ALA A 221 4.50 -41.48 23.24
N LYS A 222 5.65 -40.83 23.05
CA LYS A 222 6.68 -40.63 24.08
C LYS A 222 6.44 -39.38 24.96
N GLU A 223 5.31 -38.68 24.80
CA GLU A 223 4.99 -37.44 25.53
C GLU A 223 6.03 -36.32 25.33
N ARG A 224 6.75 -36.37 24.20
CA ARG A 224 7.77 -35.38 23.78
C ARG A 224 7.16 -34.15 23.10
N LEU A 225 5.91 -34.26 22.66
CA LEU A 225 5.09 -33.18 22.11
C LEU A 225 3.87 -32.98 22.99
N GLY A 226 3.47 -31.72 23.21
CA GLY A 226 2.23 -31.39 23.92
C GLY A 226 0.97 -31.70 23.11
N ASP A 227 -0.20 -31.69 23.78
CA ASP A 227 -1.51 -31.96 23.17
C ASP A 227 -1.99 -30.86 22.18
N GLY A 228 -1.26 -29.75 22.08
CA GLY A 228 -1.50 -28.65 21.14
C GLY A 228 -0.32 -27.67 21.10
N PHE A 229 -0.24 -26.87 20.02
CA PHE A 229 0.70 -25.77 19.88
C PHE A 229 0.18 -24.57 20.70
N PHE A 230 0.65 -24.41 21.94
CA PHE A 230 0.25 -23.31 22.83
C PHE A 230 1.44 -22.37 23.05
N ASP A 231 1.34 -21.12 22.61
CA ASP A 231 2.19 -20.06 23.16
C ASP A 231 1.61 -19.61 24.52
N GLY A 232 2.50 -19.17 25.41
CA GLY A 232 2.18 -18.73 26.76
C GLY A 232 1.25 -17.52 26.78
N GLU A 233 0.43 -17.49 27.84
CA GLU A 233 -0.66 -16.56 28.13
C GLU A 233 -1.98 -16.89 27.39
N GLU A 234 -2.86 -17.60 28.12
CA GLU A 234 -4.27 -17.87 27.80
C GLU A 234 -4.59 -18.79 26.60
N GLY A 235 -4.13 -20.05 26.66
CA GLY A 235 -4.96 -21.24 26.39
C GLY A 235 -5.70 -21.36 25.04
N GLN A 236 -5.37 -20.57 24.02
CA GLN A 236 -5.87 -20.76 22.66
C GLN A 236 -4.96 -21.71 21.90
N GLU A 237 -5.57 -22.70 21.26
CA GLU A 237 -4.90 -23.63 20.34
C GLU A 237 -4.60 -22.87 19.04
N ILE A 238 -3.33 -22.55 18.77
CA ILE A 238 -2.97 -21.63 17.68
C ILE A 238 -2.85 -22.37 16.34
N GLN A 239 -2.35 -23.62 16.31
CA GLN A 239 -2.24 -24.42 15.08
C GLN A 239 -2.34 -25.93 15.36
N ARG A 240 -2.97 -26.69 14.45
CA ARG A 240 -2.94 -28.16 14.42
C ARG A 240 -2.11 -28.62 13.23
N PRO A 241 -1.25 -29.64 13.37
CA PRO A 241 -0.54 -30.20 12.23
C PRO A 241 -1.55 -30.88 11.29
N ALA A 242 -1.52 -30.52 10.02
CA ALA A 242 -2.40 -31.09 9.01
C ALA A 242 -1.81 -32.43 8.55
N ARG A 243 -2.59 -33.52 8.65
CA ARG A 243 -2.16 -34.83 8.15
C ARG A 243 -2.39 -34.89 6.64
N VAL A 244 -1.31 -34.97 5.88
CA VAL A 244 -1.34 -35.10 4.43
C VAL A 244 -1.17 -36.57 4.06
N ARG A 245 -2.13 -37.09 3.28
CA ARG A 245 -2.10 -38.48 2.80
C ARG A 245 -1.45 -38.56 1.43
N ASN A 246 -0.90 -39.74 1.12
CA ASN A 246 -0.38 -40.13 -0.20
C ASN A 246 0.95 -39.49 -0.64
N LEU A 247 1.75 -38.91 0.27
CA LEU A 247 3.10 -38.38 -0.01
C LEU A 247 4.18 -39.50 -0.02
N LYS A 248 3.95 -40.62 -0.73
CA LYS A 248 4.72 -41.90 -0.54
C LYS A 248 4.75 -42.38 0.93
N GLY A 249 3.68 -42.08 1.65
CA GLY A 249 3.54 -42.29 3.08
C GLY A 249 2.58 -41.24 3.64
N ASP A 250 2.17 -41.42 4.89
CA ASP A 250 1.47 -40.36 5.60
C ASP A 250 2.51 -39.41 6.20
N SER A 251 2.25 -38.11 6.09
CA SER A 251 3.09 -37.05 6.67
C SER A 251 2.22 -36.04 7.40
N TYR A 252 2.82 -35.26 8.28
CA TYR A 252 2.22 -34.05 8.84
C TYR A 252 2.89 -32.81 8.25
N CYS A 253 2.09 -31.81 7.93
CA CYS A 253 2.54 -30.46 7.65
C CYS A 253 2.36 -29.61 8.91
N ILE A 254 3.42 -28.92 9.32
CA ILE A 254 3.42 -28.04 10.50
C ILE A 254 3.77 -26.62 10.05
N GLY A 255 3.10 -25.61 10.62
CA GLY A 255 3.30 -24.19 10.27
C GLY A 255 2.28 -23.63 9.26
N THR A 256 1.19 -24.35 8.97
CA THR A 256 0.20 -23.93 7.96
C THR A 256 -0.57 -22.69 8.43
N MET A 257 -0.48 -21.59 7.66
CA MET A 257 -1.09 -20.27 7.92
C MET A 257 -2.63 -20.25 7.75
N PHE A 258 -3.38 -21.09 8.46
CA PHE A 258 -4.84 -20.99 8.46
C PHE A 258 -5.45 -21.14 9.85
N ASP A 259 -6.49 -20.34 10.10
CA ASP A 259 -7.31 -20.37 11.32
C ASP A 259 -7.68 -21.81 11.70
N ALA A 260 -7.63 -22.10 13.00
CA ALA A 260 -7.99 -23.40 13.55
C ALA A 260 -9.38 -23.86 13.04
N GLY A 261 -9.41 -24.83 12.11
CA GLY A 261 -10.67 -25.45 11.66
C GLY A 261 -10.79 -25.85 10.18
N GLN A 262 -9.84 -25.52 9.31
CA GLN A 262 -9.82 -26.01 7.91
C GLN A 262 -8.49 -26.71 7.60
N ASP A 263 -8.51 -28.04 7.48
CA ASP A 263 -7.41 -28.81 6.89
C ASP A 263 -7.38 -28.52 5.38
N SER A 264 -6.70 -27.45 4.95
CA SER A 264 -6.60 -27.07 3.54
C SER A 264 -5.72 -27.99 2.70
N TYR A 265 -4.85 -28.78 3.35
CA TYR A 265 -3.93 -29.72 2.70
C TYR A 265 -4.23 -31.15 3.13
N THR A 266 -5.13 -31.83 2.41
CA THR A 266 -5.52 -33.20 2.77
C THR A 266 -4.77 -34.27 1.98
N ASN A 267 -4.16 -33.87 0.86
CA ASN A 267 -3.48 -34.75 -0.08
C ASN A 267 -2.36 -34.01 -0.85
N GLU A 268 -1.55 -34.76 -1.61
CA GLU A 268 -0.41 -34.25 -2.38
C GLU A 268 -0.79 -33.11 -3.35
N ARG A 269 -1.93 -33.20 -4.04
CA ARG A 269 -2.37 -32.22 -5.04
C ARG A 269 -2.62 -30.85 -4.41
N ASP A 270 -3.17 -30.84 -3.19
CA ASP A 270 -3.41 -29.60 -2.45
C ASP A 270 -2.09 -28.95 -2.01
N LEU A 271 -1.05 -29.77 -1.79
CA LEU A 271 0.25 -29.35 -1.24
C LEU A 271 1.26 -28.89 -2.31
N GLU A 272 1.18 -29.46 -3.52
CA GLU A 272 2.12 -29.23 -4.62
C GLU A 272 2.41 -27.75 -4.95
N PRO A 273 1.42 -26.83 -4.95
CA PRO A 273 1.69 -25.40 -5.19
C PRO A 273 2.57 -24.74 -4.12
N TYR A 274 2.71 -25.36 -2.94
CA TYR A 274 3.34 -24.78 -1.77
C TYR A 274 4.70 -25.42 -1.43
N TYR A 275 5.20 -26.35 -2.24
CA TYR A 275 6.48 -27.03 -1.96
C TYR A 275 7.65 -26.08 -1.68
N GLY A 276 7.72 -24.94 -2.39
CA GLY A 276 8.74 -23.91 -2.18
C GLY A 276 8.68 -23.18 -0.84
N GLN A 277 7.61 -23.35 -0.05
CA GLN A 277 7.47 -22.76 1.28
C GLN A 277 8.01 -23.68 2.39
N PHE A 278 8.30 -24.93 2.08
CA PHE A 278 8.76 -25.91 3.06
C PHE A 278 10.29 -25.88 3.20
N ALA A 279 10.73 -25.72 4.45
CA ALA A 279 12.14 -25.71 4.78
C ALA A 279 12.79 -27.10 4.66
N CYS A 280 12.03 -28.15 4.96
CA CYS A 280 12.48 -29.54 4.88
C CYS A 280 11.45 -30.36 4.10
N VAL A 281 11.90 -31.00 3.02
CA VAL A 281 11.05 -31.81 2.12
C VAL A 281 11.75 -33.14 1.78
N PRO A 282 11.01 -34.22 1.49
CA PRO A 282 11.58 -35.43 0.90
C PRO A 282 12.31 -35.14 -0.41
N LYS A 283 13.38 -35.89 -0.70
CA LYS A 283 14.18 -35.72 -1.93
C LYS A 283 13.35 -35.72 -3.21
N TRP A 284 12.35 -36.59 -3.32
CA TRP A 284 11.53 -36.67 -4.52
C TRP A 284 10.66 -35.41 -4.75
N ILE A 285 10.27 -34.69 -3.68
CA ILE A 285 9.58 -33.39 -3.79
C ILE A 285 10.55 -32.34 -4.31
N TRP A 286 11.76 -32.31 -3.74
CA TRP A 286 12.81 -31.43 -4.21
C TRP A 286 13.19 -31.70 -5.67
N GLU A 287 13.24 -32.97 -6.11
CA GLU A 287 13.49 -33.34 -7.51
C GLU A 287 12.39 -32.78 -8.43
N LYS A 288 11.11 -32.88 -8.05
CA LYS A 288 10.00 -32.24 -8.78
C LYS A 288 10.16 -30.72 -8.84
N MET A 289 10.53 -30.09 -7.73
CA MET A 289 10.78 -28.64 -7.68
C MET A 289 11.94 -28.25 -8.61
N ALA A 290 13.03 -29.02 -8.61
CA ALA A 290 14.21 -28.78 -9.44
C ALA A 290 13.92 -28.98 -10.93
N GLU A 291 13.14 -29.99 -11.29
CA GLU A 291 12.71 -30.20 -12.67
C GLU A 291 11.85 -29.04 -13.17
N ARG A 292 10.88 -28.58 -12.36
CA ARG A 292 10.04 -27.42 -12.70
C ARG A 292 10.88 -26.14 -12.83
N GLU A 293 11.81 -25.91 -11.90
CA GLU A 293 12.72 -24.77 -11.96
C GLU A 293 13.55 -24.77 -13.26
N GLN A 294 14.04 -25.95 -13.66
CA GLN A 294 14.81 -26.09 -14.89
C GLN A 294 13.94 -25.83 -16.13
N GLN A 295 12.72 -26.35 -16.17
CA GLN A 295 11.77 -26.08 -17.26
C GLN A 295 11.39 -24.60 -17.34
N ASP A 296 11.12 -23.95 -16.21
CA ASP A 296 10.82 -22.52 -16.12
C ASP A 296 12.00 -21.68 -16.60
N LYS A 297 13.24 -22.11 -16.30
CA LYS A 297 14.47 -21.47 -16.77
C LYS A 297 14.64 -21.59 -18.27
N GLU A 298 14.50 -22.79 -18.84
CA GLU A 298 14.64 -23.03 -20.28
C GLU A 298 13.57 -22.25 -21.06
N ALA A 299 12.31 -22.27 -20.60
CA ALA A 299 11.23 -21.49 -21.19
C ALA A 299 11.41 -19.97 -21.05
N PHE A 300 12.11 -19.52 -19.99
CA PHE A 300 12.50 -18.12 -19.86
C PHE A 300 13.61 -17.76 -20.84
N GLU A 301 14.68 -18.55 -20.90
CA GLU A 301 15.85 -18.29 -21.76
C GLU A 301 15.45 -18.24 -23.24
N GLU A 302 14.56 -19.13 -23.70
CA GLU A 302 14.02 -19.10 -25.07
C GLU A 302 13.29 -17.77 -25.37
N ARG A 303 12.41 -17.31 -24.47
CA ARG A 303 11.71 -16.02 -24.62
C ARG A 303 12.67 -14.83 -24.50
N ALA A 304 13.63 -14.89 -23.59
CA ALA A 304 14.60 -13.83 -23.35
C ALA A 304 15.54 -13.62 -24.55
N GLU A 305 15.88 -14.69 -25.29
CA GLU A 305 16.64 -14.61 -26.54
C GLU A 305 15.88 -13.83 -27.62
N GLU A 306 14.56 -14.04 -27.76
CA GLU A 306 13.72 -13.29 -28.69
C GLU A 306 13.82 -11.78 -28.42
N TYR A 307 13.59 -11.38 -27.17
CA TYR A 307 13.72 -9.97 -26.77
C TYR A 307 15.14 -9.46 -26.97
N SER A 308 16.15 -10.17 -26.46
CA SER A 308 17.55 -9.75 -26.52
C SER A 308 18.06 -9.55 -27.95
N SER A 309 17.51 -10.28 -28.92
CA SER A 309 17.86 -10.13 -30.34
C SER A 309 17.37 -8.82 -30.97
N ILE A 310 16.25 -8.28 -30.48
CA ILE A 310 15.62 -7.02 -30.93
C ILE A 310 16.30 -5.83 -30.24
N GLY A 311 16.66 -5.99 -28.97
CA GLY A 311 17.28 -4.95 -28.15
C GLY A 311 16.27 -3.96 -27.56
N TYR A 312 16.70 -3.25 -26.51
CA TYR A 312 15.83 -2.46 -25.64
C TYR A 312 15.04 -1.35 -26.37
N GLU A 313 15.71 -0.56 -27.21
CA GLU A 313 15.10 0.62 -27.84
C GLU A 313 14.01 0.22 -28.84
N GLU A 314 14.28 -0.78 -29.67
CA GLU A 314 13.33 -1.29 -30.66
C GLU A 314 12.14 -1.99 -29.97
N TRP A 315 12.40 -2.79 -28.94
CA TRP A 315 11.33 -3.35 -28.10
C TRP A 315 10.47 -2.27 -27.45
N ARG A 316 11.10 -1.21 -26.90
CA ARG A 316 10.37 -0.12 -26.23
C ARG A 316 9.48 0.63 -27.21
N GLU A 317 9.96 0.87 -28.43
CA GLU A 317 9.18 1.54 -29.48
C GLU A 317 7.98 0.69 -29.89
N LYS A 318 8.17 -0.60 -30.20
CA LYS A 318 7.08 -1.54 -30.51
C LYS A 318 6.06 -1.65 -29.39
N SER A 319 6.53 -1.78 -28.14
CA SER A 319 5.68 -1.84 -26.96
C SER A 319 4.85 -0.56 -26.78
N ARG A 320 5.43 0.60 -27.11
CA ARG A 320 4.72 1.88 -27.06
C ARG A 320 3.59 1.94 -28.08
N GLU A 321 3.83 1.45 -29.29
CA GLU A 321 2.81 1.38 -30.35
C GLU A 321 1.68 0.43 -29.97
N GLN A 322 2.01 -0.77 -29.49
CA GLN A 322 1.04 -1.75 -28.99
C GLN A 322 0.20 -1.19 -27.84
N PHE A 323 0.84 -0.53 -26.86
CA PHE A 323 0.13 0.11 -25.75
C PHE A 323 -0.86 1.16 -26.21
N ILE A 324 -0.45 2.04 -27.12
CA ILE A 324 -1.34 3.09 -27.63
C ILE A 324 -2.51 2.46 -28.39
N ALA A 325 -2.24 1.51 -29.29
CA ALA A 325 -3.27 0.85 -30.08
C ALA A 325 -4.27 0.07 -29.19
N GLY A 326 -3.79 -0.66 -28.19
CA GLY A 326 -4.65 -1.40 -27.25
C GLY A 326 -5.53 -0.48 -26.43
N MET A 327 -4.98 0.64 -25.94
CA MET A 327 -5.76 1.63 -25.19
C MET A 327 -6.79 2.37 -26.05
N GLU A 328 -6.46 2.65 -27.32
CA GLU A 328 -7.39 3.26 -28.28
C GLU A 328 -8.53 2.32 -28.65
N ALA A 329 -8.23 1.04 -28.92
CA ALA A 329 -9.24 0.01 -29.20
C ALA A 329 -10.17 -0.20 -27.99
N TRP A 330 -9.59 -0.28 -26.79
CA TRP A 330 -10.36 -0.37 -25.55
C TRP A 330 -11.26 0.86 -25.34
N GLU A 331 -10.78 2.08 -25.62
CA GLU A 331 -11.58 3.29 -25.50
C GLU A 331 -12.77 3.30 -26.48
N GLU A 332 -12.58 2.80 -27.70
CA GLU A 332 -13.64 2.69 -28.69
C GLU A 332 -14.76 1.74 -28.26
N GLU A 333 -14.40 0.62 -27.63
CA GLU A 333 -15.35 -0.40 -27.19
C GLU A 333 -16.04 -0.07 -25.84
N TYR A 334 -15.27 0.37 -24.85
CA TYR A 334 -15.72 0.50 -23.46
C TYR A 334 -15.85 1.96 -22.97
N GLY A 335 -15.40 2.92 -23.77
CA GLY A 335 -15.45 4.34 -23.44
C GLY A 335 -14.27 4.81 -22.59
N ARG A 336 -14.46 5.94 -21.88
CA ARG A 336 -13.39 6.62 -21.13
C ARG A 336 -13.56 6.53 -19.63
N ILE A 337 -12.44 6.63 -18.91
CA ILE A 337 -12.43 6.86 -17.47
C ILE A 337 -13.15 8.19 -17.16
N THR A 338 -14.27 8.14 -16.45
CA THR A 338 -15.04 9.32 -16.03
C THR A 338 -14.61 9.81 -14.65
N GLY A 339 -14.17 8.91 -13.76
CA GLY A 339 -13.77 9.22 -12.39
C GLY A 339 -12.50 8.51 -11.94
N ILE A 340 -11.66 9.22 -11.20
CA ILE A 340 -10.46 8.67 -10.54
C ILE A 340 -10.53 9.11 -9.08
N ARG A 341 -10.35 8.17 -8.15
CA ARG A 341 -10.26 8.47 -6.71
C ARG A 341 -9.12 7.66 -6.11
N PHE A 342 -8.24 8.31 -5.36
CA PHE A 342 -7.30 7.61 -4.49
C PHE A 342 -8.08 6.89 -3.39
N HIS A 343 -7.87 5.58 -3.25
CA HIS A 343 -8.57 4.73 -2.30
C HIS A 343 -7.74 4.51 -1.04
N SER A 344 -6.55 3.92 -1.20
CA SER A 344 -5.66 3.53 -0.11
C SER A 344 -4.21 3.52 -0.58
N ALA A 345 -3.30 3.59 0.39
CA ALA A 345 -1.91 3.22 0.18
C ALA A 345 -1.46 2.31 1.33
N TYR A 346 -0.71 1.27 1.02
CA TYR A 346 -0.15 0.38 2.03
C TYR A 346 1.27 -0.03 1.64
N TYR A 347 2.14 -0.18 2.62
CA TYR A 347 3.54 -0.50 2.41
C TYR A 347 3.68 -2.01 2.38
N ASN A 348 4.11 -2.55 1.24
CA ASN A 348 4.42 -3.97 1.17
C ASN A 348 5.80 -4.20 1.82
N GLY A 349 5.82 -4.67 3.06
CA GLY A 349 7.03 -4.97 3.82
C GLY A 349 7.73 -6.28 3.44
N GLY A 350 7.14 -7.12 2.58
CA GLY A 350 7.70 -8.40 2.15
C GLY A 350 7.26 -9.62 2.95
N GLY A 351 5.96 -9.76 3.21
CA GLY A 351 5.38 -11.08 3.46
C GLY A 351 5.09 -11.79 2.13
N ASP A 352 5.00 -13.13 2.16
CA ASP A 352 4.62 -14.03 1.04
C ASP A 352 3.25 -13.66 0.45
N SER A 353 3.19 -12.53 -0.24
CA SER A 353 2.05 -12.15 -1.05
C SER A 353 2.22 -12.85 -2.38
N ALA A 354 1.34 -13.82 -2.63
CA ALA A 354 1.18 -14.54 -3.90
C ALA A 354 0.93 -13.63 -5.13
N SER A 355 0.97 -12.30 -4.96
CA SER A 355 0.65 -11.28 -5.96
C SER A 355 1.87 -10.76 -6.74
N GLY A 356 3.05 -11.37 -6.62
CA GLY A 356 4.25 -10.93 -7.36
C GLY A 356 4.69 -9.49 -7.02
N SER A 357 4.20 -8.94 -5.92
CA SER A 357 4.46 -7.55 -5.51
C SER A 357 5.84 -7.46 -4.86
N ARG A 358 6.71 -6.59 -5.39
CA ARG A 358 8.06 -6.41 -4.84
C ARG A 358 8.01 -5.91 -3.37
N PRO A 359 8.77 -6.53 -2.46
CA PRO A 359 8.90 -6.05 -1.09
C PRO A 359 9.57 -4.67 -1.05
N GLY A 360 9.24 -3.88 -0.03
CA GLY A 360 9.81 -2.57 0.23
C GLY A 360 9.24 -1.43 -0.63
N VAL A 361 8.01 -1.57 -1.15
CA VAL A 361 7.39 -0.54 -2.01
C VAL A 361 5.94 -0.26 -1.57
N TRP A 362 5.54 1.01 -1.64
CA TRP A 362 4.15 1.41 -1.44
C TRP A 362 3.26 0.96 -2.61
N GLN A 363 2.17 0.29 -2.27
CA GLN A 363 1.07 -0.04 -3.15
C GLN A 363 0.03 1.09 -3.06
N LEU A 364 -0.43 1.57 -4.21
CA LEU A 364 -1.35 2.71 -4.31
C LEU A 364 -2.61 2.29 -5.05
N ASP A 365 -3.73 2.23 -4.34
CA ASP A 365 -5.00 1.82 -4.92
C ASP A 365 -5.77 3.04 -5.40
N PHE A 366 -6.26 2.96 -6.63
CA PHE A 366 -7.09 3.98 -7.24
C PHE A 366 -8.39 3.37 -7.72
N SER A 367 -9.52 3.86 -7.22
CA SER A 367 -10.82 3.49 -7.74
C SER A 367 -11.08 4.22 -9.05
N LEU A 368 -11.51 3.47 -10.06
CA LEU A 368 -11.85 3.96 -11.38
C LEU A 368 -13.37 3.92 -11.56
N ARG A 369 -13.89 4.82 -12.40
CA ARG A 369 -15.29 4.83 -12.82
C ARG A 369 -15.36 5.08 -14.31
N PHE A 370 -16.25 4.36 -14.99
CA PHE A 370 -16.48 4.44 -16.43
C PHE A 370 -17.90 4.92 -16.74
N SER A 371 -18.84 4.79 -15.80
CA SER A 371 -20.18 5.41 -15.89
C SER A 371 -20.58 6.14 -14.59
N GLU A 372 -21.63 6.96 -14.66
CA GLU A 372 -22.22 7.60 -13.47
C GLU A 372 -22.99 6.61 -12.59
N GLU A 373 -23.46 5.50 -13.17
CA GLU A 373 -24.24 4.46 -12.48
C GLU A 373 -23.36 3.41 -11.79
N GLU A 374 -22.11 3.25 -12.23
CA GLU A 374 -21.15 2.35 -11.60
C GLU A 374 -20.83 2.77 -10.16
N SER A 375 -21.14 1.88 -9.21
CA SER A 375 -20.74 2.05 -7.83
C SER A 375 -19.22 1.94 -7.72
N GLY A 376 -18.58 2.93 -7.10
CA GLY A 376 -17.14 2.86 -6.81
C GLY A 376 -16.79 1.63 -5.96
N GLY A 377 -15.56 1.14 -6.10
CA GLY A 377 -15.10 -0.08 -5.43
C GLY A 377 -14.30 -1.02 -6.31
N GLU A 378 -14.10 -0.67 -7.59
CA GLU A 378 -13.20 -1.35 -8.51
C GLU A 378 -12.10 -0.37 -8.96
N GLY A 379 -10.93 -0.89 -9.31
CA GLY A 379 -9.80 -0.04 -9.59
C GLY A 379 -8.50 -0.75 -9.92
N ILE A 380 -7.42 0.02 -9.83
CA ILE A 380 -6.07 -0.38 -10.20
C ILE A 380 -5.11 -0.12 -9.04
N THR A 381 -4.13 -1.01 -8.89
CA THR A 381 -3.05 -0.90 -7.91
C THR A 381 -1.75 -0.55 -8.63
N LEU A 382 -1.15 0.57 -8.24
CA LEU A 382 0.07 1.11 -8.82
C LEU A 382 1.20 1.10 -7.79
N ALA A 383 2.43 0.86 -8.24
CA ALA A 383 3.64 1.16 -7.48
C ALA A 383 4.48 2.21 -8.21
N VAL A 384 5.11 3.11 -7.46
CA VAL A 384 5.95 4.18 -8.02
C VAL A 384 7.34 4.15 -7.42
N ARG A 385 8.36 3.97 -8.27
CA ARG A 385 9.77 3.98 -7.86
C ARG A 385 10.55 4.92 -8.76
N LYS A 386 11.33 5.83 -8.17
CA LYS A 386 12.13 6.83 -8.91
C LYS A 386 11.30 7.62 -9.95
N GLY A 387 10.02 7.86 -9.67
CA GLY A 387 9.10 8.57 -10.56
C GLY A 387 8.55 7.74 -11.73
N LYS A 388 8.88 6.45 -11.82
CA LYS A 388 8.35 5.50 -12.80
C LYS A 388 7.27 4.62 -12.20
N ILE A 389 6.29 4.25 -13.02
CA ILE A 389 5.10 3.51 -12.63
C ILE A 389 5.24 2.04 -13.01
N ARG A 390 4.82 1.18 -12.09
CA ARG A 390 4.58 -0.24 -12.32
C ARG A 390 3.12 -0.55 -11.99
N LEU A 391 2.46 -1.29 -12.88
CA LEU A 391 1.14 -1.84 -12.64
C LEU A 391 1.31 -3.13 -11.83
N ASN A 392 0.67 -3.22 -10.65
CA ASN A 392 0.77 -4.39 -9.77
C ASN A 392 -0.54 -5.19 -9.71
N GLY A 393 -1.54 -4.82 -10.51
CA GLY A 393 -2.82 -5.50 -10.60
C GLY A 393 -4.00 -4.54 -10.48
N GLY A 394 -5.17 -5.09 -10.23
CA GLY A 394 -6.37 -4.33 -9.95
C GLY A 394 -7.38 -5.18 -9.20
N TYR A 395 -8.47 -4.54 -8.79
CA TYR A 395 -9.55 -5.17 -8.04
C TYR A 395 -10.86 -4.88 -8.75
N CYS A 396 -11.58 -5.94 -9.11
CA CYS A 396 -12.88 -5.89 -9.76
C CYS A 396 -13.83 -6.89 -9.08
N ARG A 397 -15.14 -6.71 -9.23
CA ARG A 397 -16.13 -7.63 -8.65
C ARG A 397 -16.41 -8.85 -9.53
N SER A 398 -16.08 -8.77 -10.82
CA SER A 398 -16.28 -9.83 -11.80
C SER A 398 -15.33 -9.65 -12.98
N ASP A 399 -14.92 -10.76 -13.60
CA ASP A 399 -14.03 -10.77 -14.77
C ASP A 399 -14.62 -10.04 -15.99
N ASP A 400 -15.94 -9.92 -16.05
CA ASP A 400 -16.67 -9.22 -17.13
C ASP A 400 -16.83 -7.71 -16.89
N SER A 401 -16.23 -7.14 -15.82
CA SER A 401 -16.41 -5.70 -15.54
C SER A 401 -15.60 -4.82 -16.51
N THR A 402 -16.06 -3.59 -16.73
CA THR A 402 -15.35 -2.58 -17.52
C THR A 402 -13.91 -2.36 -17.02
N VAL A 403 -13.70 -2.48 -15.70
CA VAL A 403 -12.39 -2.36 -15.06
C VAL A 403 -11.51 -3.56 -15.41
N SER A 404 -12.06 -4.77 -15.40
CA SER A 404 -11.33 -5.97 -15.83
C SER A 404 -10.85 -5.83 -17.28
N GLN A 405 -11.73 -5.41 -18.20
CA GLN A 405 -11.36 -5.17 -19.60
C GLN A 405 -10.29 -4.07 -19.75
N PHE A 406 -10.37 -3.02 -18.93
CA PHE A 406 -9.36 -1.97 -18.88
C PHE A 406 -7.99 -2.48 -18.39
N LEU A 407 -7.99 -3.34 -17.36
CA LEU A 407 -6.76 -3.96 -16.85
C LEU A 407 -6.17 -4.91 -17.89
N SER A 408 -6.99 -5.68 -18.60
CA SER A 408 -6.57 -6.53 -19.72
C SER A 408 -5.95 -5.71 -20.84
N ALA A 409 -6.57 -4.61 -21.27
CA ALA A 409 -5.99 -3.74 -22.30
C ALA A 409 -4.64 -3.12 -21.87
N LEU A 410 -4.49 -2.78 -20.58
CA LEU A 410 -3.21 -2.34 -20.02
C LEU A 410 -2.16 -3.46 -19.95
N ALA A 411 -2.58 -4.72 -19.83
CA ALA A 411 -1.71 -5.90 -19.73
C ALA A 411 -1.32 -6.47 -21.10
N GLU A 412 -2.26 -6.57 -22.04
CA GLU A 412 -2.14 -7.06 -23.43
C GLU A 412 -1.23 -6.19 -24.30
N ALA A 413 -0.94 -4.96 -23.88
CA ALA A 413 0.05 -4.08 -24.47
C ALA A 413 1.51 -4.61 -24.41
N ASP A 414 1.73 -5.92 -24.22
CA ASP A 414 2.99 -6.65 -24.01
C ASP A 414 3.87 -6.11 -22.86
N PHE A 415 3.38 -5.13 -22.10
CA PHE A 415 4.09 -4.57 -20.97
C PHE A 415 3.86 -5.38 -19.69
N TYR A 416 2.77 -6.14 -19.57
CA TYR A 416 2.40 -6.82 -18.33
C TYR A 416 1.59 -8.11 -18.54
N THR A 417 1.89 -8.91 -19.57
CA THR A 417 1.61 -10.35 -19.43
C THR A 417 2.34 -10.82 -18.16
N LEU A 418 1.54 -11.13 -17.14
CA LEU A 418 2.01 -11.85 -15.95
C LEU A 418 2.59 -13.18 -16.44
N PRO A 419 3.58 -13.76 -15.75
CA PRO A 419 4.18 -15.03 -16.15
C PRO A 419 3.22 -16.25 -16.07
N TYR A 420 1.94 -16.03 -15.83
CA TYR A 420 0.89 -17.03 -15.85
C TYR A 420 -0.23 -16.58 -16.79
N ALA A 421 -0.04 -16.79 -18.09
CA ALA A 421 -1.16 -17.13 -18.95
C ALA A 421 -1.08 -18.65 -19.10
N GLU A 422 -1.94 -19.36 -18.36
CA GLU A 422 -2.20 -20.77 -18.56
C GLU A 422 -2.72 -21.00 -20.00
N GLU A 423 -2.18 -21.99 -20.68
CA GLU A 423 -2.93 -22.80 -21.64
C GLU A 423 -3.81 -23.82 -20.89
#